data_AF-A0A447T8A3-F1
#
_entry.id   AF-A0A447T8A3-F1
#
_cell.length_a   1.000
_cell.length_b   1.000
_cell.length_c   1.000
_cell.angle_alpha   90.00
_cell.angle_beta   90.00
_cell.angle_gamma   90.00
#
_symmetry.space_group_name_H-M   'P 1'
#
loop_
_entity.id
_entity.type
_entity.pdbx_description
1 polymer ?
#
loop_
_entity_poly.entity_id
_entity_poly.type
_entity_poly.pdbx_seq_one_letter_code
_entity_poly.pdbx_strand_id
1 'polypeptide(L)' 'MAILLNRPTLSRLPWFPLRPEDFTTLLQTADFRLRLLEAIAAATRRVYICALYLENEEAGQEMLDALYRPNSGIPSWT' A
#
# COMPACT_ATOMS: atom_id res chain seq x y z
N MET A 1 8.83 35.63 3.41
CA MET A 1 8.30 35.45 4.77
C MET A 1 8.46 33.98 5.13
N ALA A 2 9.52 33.61 5.87
CA ALA A 2 9.74 32.23 6.27
C ALA A 2 8.68 31.84 7.30
N ILE A 3 7.88 30.83 6.97
CA ILE A 3 6.99 30.17 7.93
C ILE A 3 7.92 29.55 8.98
N LEU A 4 7.99 30.16 10.17
CA LEU A 4 8.61 29.59 11.35
C LEU A 4 7.76 28.38 11.78
N LEU A 5 7.94 27.26 11.10
CA LEU A 5 7.44 25.97 11.56
C LEU A 5 8.19 25.65 12.85
N ASN A 6 7.49 25.75 13.98
CA ASN A 6 7.88 25.13 15.24
C ASN A 6 8.07 23.62 14.97
N ARG A 7 9.27 23.20 14.58
CA ARG A 7 9.57 21.79 14.30
C ARG A 7 9.60 21.07 15.65
N PRO A 8 8.64 20.19 15.97
CA PRO A 8 8.78 19.37 17.16
C PRO A 8 10.09 18.59 17.07
N THR A 9 10.81 18.51 18.18
CA THR A 9 11.99 17.65 18.27
C THR A 9 11.57 16.21 17.97
N LEU A 10 12.44 15.42 17.34
CA LEU A 10 12.13 14.01 16.99
C LEU A 10 11.59 13.22 18.20
N SER A 11 12.08 13.53 19.40
CA SER A 11 11.65 12.96 20.69
C SER A 11 10.20 13.24 21.10
N ARG A 12 9.50 14.18 20.44
CA ARG A 12 8.12 14.56 20.77
C ARG A 12 7.11 14.08 19.73
N LEU A 13 7.58 13.45 18.65
CA LEU A 13 6.68 12.88 17.65
C LEU A 13 6.04 11.61 18.23
N PRO A 14 4.74 11.38 17.99
CA PRO A 14 4.14 10.10 18.34
C PRO A 14 4.83 8.97 17.56
N TRP A 15 5.03 7.83 18.21
CA TRP A 15 5.60 6.63 17.60
C TRP A 15 4.71 5.42 17.84
N PHE A 16 4.83 4.43 16.97
CA PHE A 16 4.18 3.14 17.09
C PHE A 16 5.26 2.05 17.20
N PRO A 17 5.21 1.15 18.20
CA PRO A 17 6.17 0.07 18.30
C PRO A 17 5.97 -0.94 17.15
N LEU A 18 7.01 -1.17 16.35
CA LEU A 18 7.02 -2.15 15.26
C LEU A 18 8.07 -3.21 15.57
N ARG A 19 7.71 -4.49 15.46
CA ARG A 19 8.68 -5.58 15.62
C ARG A 19 9.50 -5.73 14.34
N PRO A 20 10.81 -6.02 14.42
CA PRO A 20 11.64 -6.20 13.23
C PRO A 20 11.09 -7.25 12.24
N GLU A 21 10.50 -8.33 12.76
CA GLU A 21 9.89 -9.40 11.97
C GLU A 21 8.62 -8.99 11.19
N ASP A 22 7.95 -7.91 11.61
CA ASP A 22 6.76 -7.37 10.96
C ASP A 22 7.11 -6.35 9.85
N PHE A 23 8.40 -6.11 9.62
CA PHE A 23 8.91 -5.18 8.60
C PHE A 23 9.77 -5.92 7.58
N THR A 24 9.59 -5.61 6.29
CA THR A 24 10.41 -6.19 5.23
C THR A 24 10.74 -5.13 4.19
N THR A 25 12.02 -5.03 3.82
CA THR A 25 12.48 -4.21 2.70
C THR A 25 12.52 -5.04 1.44
N LEU A 26 11.80 -4.63 0.41
CA LEU A 26 11.85 -5.24 -0.92
C LEU A 26 12.97 -4.56 -1.72
N LEU A 27 13.85 -5.35 -2.32
CA LEU A 27 15.05 -4.85 -3.00
C LEU A 27 14.87 -4.73 -4.51
N GLN A 28 13.84 -5.36 -5.07
CA GLN A 28 13.55 -5.36 -6.50
C GLN A 28 12.12 -4.90 -6.78
N THR A 29 11.91 -4.23 -7.91
CA THR A 29 10.58 -3.80 -8.37
C THR A 29 9.65 -4.99 -8.61
N ALA A 30 10.20 -6.12 -9.08
CA ALA A 30 9.42 -7.35 -9.28
C ALA A 30 8.86 -7.90 -7.97
N ASP A 31 9.63 -7.84 -6.88
CA ASP A 31 9.16 -8.25 -5.55
C ASP A 31 8.02 -7.35 -5.08
N PHE A 32 8.11 -6.05 -5.32
CA PHE A 32 7.03 -5.11 -4.99
C PHE A 32 5.72 -5.45 -5.71
N ARG A 33 5.79 -5.71 -7.02
CA ARG A 33 4.63 -6.13 -7.82
C ARG A 33 4.01 -7.41 -7.25
N LEU A 34 4.82 -8.43 -6.98
CA LEU A 34 4.33 -9.70 -6.44
C LEU A 34 3.68 -9.53 -5.05
N ARG A 35 4.34 -8.80 -4.15
CA ARG A 35 3.80 -8.54 -2.80
C ARG A 35 2.49 -7.76 -2.83
N LEU A 36 2.34 -6.83 -3.77
CA LEU A 36 1.11 -6.07 -3.94
C LEU A 36 -0.05 -6.99 -4.38
N LEU A 37 0.18 -7.87 -5.36
CA LEU A 37 -0.81 -8.84 -5.82
C LEU A 37 -1.20 -9.83 -4.73
N GLU A 38 -0.23 -10.33 -3.97
CA GLU A 38 -0.46 -11.21 -2.82
C GLU A 38 -1.32 -10.52 -1.76
N ALA A 39 -1.01 -9.26 -1.42
CA ALA A 39 -1.78 -8.48 -0.46
C ALA A 39 -3.21 -8.21 -0.92
N ILE A 40 -3.42 -7.94 -2.21
CA ILE A 40 -4.76 -7.77 -2.80
C ILE A 40 -5.55 -9.09 -2.72
N ALA A 41 -4.94 -10.21 -3.10
CA ALA A 41 -5.58 -11.52 -3.06
C ALA A 41 -5.95 -11.95 -1.63
N ALA A 42 -5.10 -11.65 -0.65
CA ALA A 42 -5.32 -11.99 0.76
C ALA A 42 -6.28 -11.03 1.49
N ALA A 43 -6.64 -9.89 0.90
CA ALA A 43 -7.47 -8.89 1.56
C ALA A 43 -8.92 -9.40 1.73
N THR A 44 -9.44 -9.31 2.95
CA THR A 44 -10.80 -9.80 3.28
C THR A 44 -11.80 -8.69 3.62
N ARG A 45 -11.36 -7.42 3.64
CA ARG A 45 -12.21 -6.32 4.11
C ARG A 45 -12.12 -5.09 3.22
N ARG A 46 -10.92 -4.52 3.06
CA ARG A 46 -10.67 -3.30 2.28
C ARG A 46 -9.25 -3.30 1.74
N VAL A 47 -9.08 -2.70 0.56
CA VAL A 47 -7.79 -2.39 -0.04
C VAL A 47 -7.74 -0.88 -0.28
N TYR A 48 -6.71 -0.21 0.22
CA TYR A 48 -6.47 1.21 -0.02
C TYR A 48 -5.15 1.37 -0.78
N ILE A 49 -5.20 2.01 -1.94
CA ILE A 49 -4.02 2.32 -2.75
C ILE A 49 -3.96 3.84 -2.92
N CYS A 50 -2.83 4.43 -2.53
CA CYS A 50 -2.54 5.84 -2.73
C CYS A 50 -1.36 5.95 -3.69
N ALA A 51 -1.62 6.34 -4.93
CA ALA A 51 -0.63 6.52 -5.98
C ALA A 51 -0.91 7.82 -6.73
N LEU A 52 0.11 8.38 -7.40
CA LEU A 52 -0.06 9.56 -8.25
C LEU A 52 -1.01 9.26 -9.41
N TYR A 53 -0.82 8.10 -10.03
CA TYR A 53 -1.67 7.54 -11.09
C TYR A 53 -1.51 6.02 -11.14
N LEU A 54 -2.42 5.35 -11.84
CA LEU A 54 -2.29 3.96 -12.27
C LEU A 54 -2.16 3.95 -13.79
N GLU A 55 -1.03 3.48 -14.30
CA GLU A 55 -0.79 3.46 -15.75
C GLU A 55 -1.70 2.46 -16.44
N ASN A 56 -2.17 2.82 -17.64
CA ASN A 56 -2.91 1.90 -18.49
C ASN A 56 -1.94 1.04 -19.33
N GLU A 57 -1.05 0.33 -18.64
CA GLU A 57 -0.13 -0.65 -19.22
C GLU A 57 -0.40 -2.05 -18.64
N GLU A 58 0.37 -3.05 -19.08
CA GLU A 58 0.22 -4.44 -18.63
C GLU A 58 0.21 -4.59 -17.11
N ALA A 59 1.16 -3.95 -16.42
CA ALA A 59 1.25 -4.02 -14.97
C ALA A 59 0.04 -3.35 -14.28
N GLY A 60 -0.44 -2.21 -14.81
CA GLY A 60 -1.60 -1.53 -14.23
C GLY A 60 -2.91 -2.28 -14.48
N GLN A 61 -3.08 -2.90 -15.65
CA GLN A 61 -4.22 -3.76 -15.95
C GLN A 61 -4.25 -4.99 -15.04
N GLU A 62 -3.11 -5.65 -14.83
CA GLU A 62 -3.03 -6.76 -13.90
C GLU A 62 -3.44 -6.37 -12.47
N MET A 63 -3.06 -5.18 -12.00
CA MET A 63 -3.50 -4.68 -10.70
C MET A 63 -5.01 -4.47 -10.65
N LEU A 64 -5.60 -3.87 -11.69
CA LEU A 64 -7.05 -3.70 -11.78
C LEU A 64 -7.77 -5.05 -11.79
N ASP A 65 -7.29 -6.01 -12.58
CA ASP A 65 -7.86 -7.35 -12.65
C ASP A 65 -7.82 -8.05 -11.29
N ALA A 66 -6.72 -7.91 -10.55
CA ALA A 66 -6.60 -8.45 -9.19
C ALA A 66 -7.60 -7.80 -8.22
N LEU A 67 -7.80 -6.48 -8.33
CA LEU A 67 -8.73 -5.72 -7.49
C LEU A 67 -10.20 -6.02 -7.78
N TYR A 68 -10.54 -6.25 -9.06
CA TYR A 68 -11.91 -6.54 -9.49
C TYR A 68 -12.27 -8.03 -9.42
N ARG A 69 -11.28 -8.91 -9.23
CA ARG A 69 -11.55 -10.33 -9.04
C ARG A 69 -12.44 -10.52 -7.80
N PRO A 70 -13.57 -11.25 -7.92
CA PRO A 70 -14.44 -11.52 -6.78
C PRO A 70 -13.65 -12.22 -5.67
N ASN A 71 -13.70 -11.66 -4.47
CA ASN A 71 -13.09 -12.25 -3.28
C ASN A 71 -14.15 -12.43 -2.20
N SER A 72 -14.19 -13.61 -1.58
CA SER A 72 -15.22 -14.07 -0.63
C SER A 72 -15.49 -13.13 0.55
N GLY A 73 -14.54 -12.25 0.89
CA GLY A 73 -14.67 -11.28 1.98
C GLY A 73 -14.98 -9.84 1.57
N ILE A 74 -14.82 -9.50 0.27
CA ILE A 74 -14.99 -8.13 -0.23
C ILE A 74 -16.29 -8.09 -1.06
N PRO A 75 -17.28 -7.26 -0.69
CA PRO A 75 -18.48 -7.07 -1.50
C PRO A 75 -18.11 -6.68 -2.93
N SER A 76 -18.72 -7.34 -3.91
CA SER A 76 -18.58 -6.94 -5.31
C SER A 76 -19.13 -5.52 -5.49
N TRP A 77 -18.47 -4.72 -6.32
CA TRP A 77 -18.85 -3.32 -6.60
C TRP A 77 -20.11 -3.18 -7.50
N THR A 78 -20.97 -4.20 -7.53
CA THR A 78 -22.20 -4.31 -8.34
C THR A 78 -23.43 -4.40 -7.45
#